data_AF-A0A8H8M7V2-F1
#
_entry.id   AF-A0A8H8M7V2-F1
#
_cell.length_a   1.000
_cell.length_b   1.000
_cell.length_c   1.000
_cell.angle_alpha   90.00
_cell.angle_beta   90.00
_cell.angle_gamma   90.00
#
_symmetry.space_group_name_H-M   'P 1'
#
loop_
_entity.id
_entity.type
_entity.pdbx_description
1 polymer ?
#
loop_
_entity_poly.entity_id
_entity_poly.type
_entity_poly.pdbx_seq_one_letter_code
_entity_poly.pdbx_strand_id
1 'polypeptide(L)'
;MLPCYQASSLPNDVWSIVLGWVASTNSTVDLKTISLLSHSIGYEADRYLWQNLTVESSHALLMLARLMVDHYRISQHLSSLSVIAMPRERILLSPADLVIVQRAFIQCEKLRALKLWLRTESLPSIHTLHIPTLHVFSTDVAIDVDVIAFLNQHPRIQELHLGGDLVGGVDFTHMYLLPDLCILEAPLPIATMLVPYRPVSRLKIWADYNQPPEVAVTDALSQVECMRLSSVPIVSFRFEDGPPYAPSVHRYGASYFFNLKLLGLLFIDREEEDQALEMVNLIPNLEVLQIDNAMANRRGTSEQRDFAFRLGCVFKSLKLISFEDDYRNGHWGRVGALKNNKWVKYEGVPLSLWQEI
;
A
#
# COMPACT_ATOMS: atom_id res chain seq x y z
N MET A 1 -18.81 29.33 41.93
CA MET A 1 -17.80 28.28 41.76
C MET A 1 -18.53 26.96 41.64
N LEU A 2 -18.59 26.39 40.43
CA LEU A 2 -19.08 25.02 40.26
C LEU A 2 -17.96 24.06 40.67
N PRO A 3 -18.25 22.96 41.37
CA PRO A 3 -17.23 22.02 41.79
C PRO A 3 -16.68 21.33 40.53
N CYS A 4 -15.37 21.45 40.32
CA CYS A 4 -14.65 20.60 39.38
C CYS A 4 -14.80 19.16 39.86
N TYR A 5 -15.65 18.39 39.19
CA TYR A 5 -15.68 16.94 39.35
C TYR A 5 -14.28 16.41 39.01
N GLN A 6 -13.50 16.06 40.03
CA GLN A 6 -12.41 15.12 39.86
C GLN A 6 -13.05 13.78 39.50
N ALA A 7 -13.29 13.57 38.20
CA ALA A 7 -13.50 12.22 37.71
C ALA A 7 -12.30 11.41 38.19
N SER A 8 -12.55 10.40 39.05
CA SER A 8 -11.54 9.45 39.51
C SER A 8 -10.71 9.03 38.31
N SER A 9 -9.40 9.29 38.36
CA SER A 9 -8.51 9.12 37.22
C SER A 9 -8.45 7.65 36.83
N LEU A 10 -9.27 7.24 35.85
CA LEU A 10 -9.03 6.00 35.15
C LEU A 10 -7.58 6.02 34.64
N PRO A 11 -6.84 4.89 34.70
CA PRO A 11 -5.49 4.81 34.15
C PRO A 11 -5.48 5.26 32.68
N ASN A 12 -4.39 5.87 32.23
CA ASN A 12 -4.25 6.33 30.85
C ASN A 12 -4.53 5.20 29.84
N ASP A 13 -4.18 3.96 30.17
CA ASP A 13 -4.44 2.78 29.34
C ASP A 13 -5.95 2.55 29.12
N VAL A 14 -6.77 2.80 30.13
CA VAL A 14 -8.24 2.69 30.03
C VAL A 14 -8.80 3.84 29.20
N TRP A 15 -8.27 5.05 29.37
CA TRP A 15 -8.65 6.19 28.53
C TRP A 15 -8.26 5.98 27.06
N SER A 16 -7.10 5.40 26.79
CA SER A 16 -6.63 5.07 25.44
C SER A 16 -7.60 4.09 24.75
N ILE A 17 -8.09 3.08 25.48
CA ILE A 17 -9.13 2.16 24.96
C ILE A 17 -10.43 2.91 24.65
N VAL A 18 -10.94 3.71 25.58
CA VAL A 18 -12.20 4.46 25.39
C VAL A 18 -12.09 5.43 24.22
N LEU A 19 -10.98 6.18 24.12
CA LEU A 19 -10.73 7.12 23.03
C LEU A 19 -10.52 6.41 21.69
N GLY A 20 -9.89 5.24 21.68
CA GLY A 20 -9.80 4.38 20.50
C GLY A 20 -11.17 3.95 20.01
N TRP A 21 -12.11 3.63 20.92
CA TRP A 21 -13.50 3.34 20.56
C TRP A 21 -14.21 4.57 19.99
N VAL A 22 -14.08 5.73 20.62
CA VAL A 22 -14.67 6.98 20.09
C VAL A 22 -14.10 7.31 18.70
N ALA A 23 -12.78 7.18 18.52
CA ALA A 23 -12.13 7.36 17.22
C ALA A 23 -12.66 6.38 16.17
N SER A 24 -12.90 5.12 16.53
CA SER A 24 -13.47 4.11 15.62
C SER A 24 -14.90 4.44 15.14
N THR A 25 -15.63 5.26 15.89
CA THR A 25 -16.95 5.77 15.48
C THR A 25 -16.88 7.02 14.60
N ASN A 26 -15.67 7.47 14.22
CA ASN A 26 -15.41 8.68 13.43
C ASN A 26 -15.96 9.99 14.06
N SER A 27 -16.22 10.01 15.38
CA SER A 27 -16.71 11.21 16.05
C SER A 27 -15.58 12.20 16.36
N THR A 28 -15.16 12.95 15.35
CA THR A 28 -14.12 13.98 15.48
C THR A 28 -14.54 15.14 16.40
N VAL A 29 -15.85 15.41 16.52
CA VAL A 29 -16.38 16.45 17.41
C VAL A 29 -16.21 16.03 18.87
N ASP A 30 -16.57 14.80 19.21
CA ASP A 30 -16.43 14.29 20.58
C ASP A 30 -14.96 14.26 21.01
N LEU A 31 -14.07 13.82 20.13
CA LEU A 31 -12.62 13.85 20.41
C LEU A 31 -12.10 15.28 20.62
N LYS A 32 -12.56 16.26 19.83
CA LYS A 32 -12.20 17.68 20.02
C LYS A 32 -12.71 18.21 21.35
N THR A 33 -13.94 17.86 21.74
CA THR A 33 -14.50 18.24 23.04
C THR A 33 -13.69 17.61 24.16
N ILE A 34 -13.32 16.33 24.04
CA ILE A 34 -12.52 15.62 25.05
C ILE A 34 -11.09 16.18 25.15
N SER A 35 -10.48 16.60 24.02
CA SER A 35 -9.17 17.28 23.99
C SER A 35 -9.12 18.54 24.89
N LEU A 36 -10.27 19.16 25.15
CA LEU A 36 -10.40 20.36 25.98
C LEU A 36 -10.72 20.09 27.46
N LEU A 37 -11.07 18.85 27.84
CA LEU A 37 -11.58 18.55 29.19
C LEU A 37 -10.48 18.49 30.26
N SER A 38 -9.32 17.94 29.94
CA SER A 38 -8.18 17.86 30.88
C SER A 38 -6.86 17.68 30.15
N HIS A 39 -5.73 17.99 30.80
CA HIS A 39 -4.41 17.91 30.19
C HIS A 39 -4.00 16.46 29.81
N SER A 40 -4.22 15.48 30.68
CA SER A 40 -3.82 14.08 30.43
C SER A 40 -4.72 13.38 29.43
N ILE A 41 -6.04 13.47 29.61
CA ILE A 41 -7.01 12.89 28.68
C ILE A 41 -6.95 13.62 27.34
N GLY A 42 -6.71 14.94 27.37
CA GLY A 42 -6.60 15.74 26.17
C GLY A 42 -5.37 15.43 25.33
N TYR A 43 -4.24 15.09 25.96
CA TYR A 43 -3.05 14.58 25.25
C TYR A 43 -3.32 13.23 24.56
N GLU A 44 -4.07 12.33 25.20
CA GLU A 44 -4.42 11.05 24.57
C GLU A 44 -5.48 11.24 23.47
N ALA A 45 -6.45 12.14 23.64
CA ALA A 45 -7.42 12.46 22.59
C ALA A 45 -6.76 13.11 21.36
N ASP A 46 -5.79 13.99 21.59
CA ASP A 46 -4.96 14.60 20.54
C ASP A 46 -4.20 13.57 19.73
N ARG A 47 -3.69 12.51 20.37
CA ARG A 47 -3.06 11.41 19.66
C ARG A 47 -4.00 10.88 18.58
N TYR A 48 -5.25 10.52 18.91
CA TYR A 48 -6.19 10.00 17.93
C TYR A 48 -6.65 11.04 16.89
N LEU A 49 -6.76 12.32 17.29
CA LEU A 49 -7.15 13.40 16.39
C LEU A 49 -6.08 13.73 15.33
N TRP A 50 -4.82 13.79 15.74
CA TRP A 50 -3.74 14.35 14.92
C TRP A 50 -2.81 13.28 14.34
N GLN A 51 -2.91 12.01 14.77
CA GLN A 51 -2.02 10.94 14.32
C GLN A 51 -2.07 10.71 12.81
N ASN A 52 -3.26 10.77 12.22
CA ASN A 52 -3.48 10.54 10.79
C ASN A 52 -4.30 11.71 10.23
N LEU A 53 -3.66 12.58 9.46
CA LEU A 53 -4.33 13.72 8.84
C LEU A 53 -4.41 13.56 7.34
N THR A 54 -5.55 13.98 6.79
CA THR A 54 -5.75 14.15 5.36
C THR A 54 -6.11 15.61 5.10
N VAL A 55 -5.42 16.24 4.16
CA VAL A 55 -5.68 17.61 3.70
C VAL A 55 -6.01 17.60 2.23
N GLU A 56 -6.99 18.42 1.82
CA GLU A 56 -7.58 18.35 0.48
C GLU A 56 -7.06 19.43 -0.49
N SER A 57 -6.03 20.19 -0.08
CA SER A 57 -5.41 21.23 -0.91
C SER A 57 -4.01 21.60 -0.42
N SER A 58 -3.23 22.23 -1.31
CA SER A 58 -1.94 22.84 -0.95
C SER A 58 -2.10 24.00 0.04
N HIS A 59 -3.21 24.74 -0.04
CA HIS A 59 -3.53 25.79 0.92
C HIS A 59 -3.81 25.21 2.32
N ALA A 60 -4.58 24.12 2.40
CA ALA A 60 -4.81 23.42 3.66
C ALA A 60 -3.52 22.85 4.25
N LEU A 61 -2.63 22.31 3.41
CA LEU A 61 -1.29 21.89 3.82
C LEU A 61 -0.48 23.06 4.41
N LEU A 62 -0.48 24.22 3.75
CA LEU A 62 0.22 25.41 4.26
C LEU A 62 -0.37 25.91 5.58
N MET A 63 -1.70 25.94 5.71
CA MET A 63 -2.38 26.32 6.95
C MET A 63 -2.05 25.34 8.08
N LEU A 64 -2.05 24.04 7.79
CA LEU A 64 -1.63 23.01 8.73
C LEU A 64 -0.16 23.20 9.13
N ALA A 65 0.74 23.45 8.18
CA ALA A 65 2.14 23.69 8.46
C ALA A 65 2.36 24.92 9.36
N ARG A 66 1.65 26.02 9.12
CA ARG A 66 1.67 27.20 10.00
C ARG A 66 1.21 26.84 11.41
N LEU A 67 0.09 26.12 11.53
CA LEU A 67 -0.41 25.65 12.83
C LEU A 67 0.57 24.73 13.54
N MET A 68 1.31 23.89 12.82
CA MET A 68 2.31 23.00 13.42
C MET A 68 3.54 23.75 13.91
N VAL A 69 3.97 24.79 13.19
CA VAL A 69 5.07 25.67 13.59
C VAL A 69 4.69 26.51 14.82
N ASP A 70 3.46 27.02 14.86
CA ASP A 70 2.97 27.86 15.95
C ASP A 70 2.48 27.05 17.17
N HIS A 71 2.01 25.81 16.95
CA HIS A 71 1.43 24.94 17.97
C HIS A 71 1.96 23.50 17.89
N TYR A 72 2.77 23.14 18.89
CA TYR A 72 3.47 21.86 18.96
C TYR A 72 2.57 20.62 19.14
N ARG A 73 1.29 20.78 19.50
CA ARG A 73 0.41 19.62 19.78
C ARG A 73 0.24 18.75 18.53
N ILE A 74 0.08 19.34 17.35
CA ILE A 74 -0.10 18.58 16.11
C ILE A 74 1.19 17.84 15.73
N SER A 75 2.33 18.55 15.73
CA SER A 75 3.63 17.97 15.33
C SER A 75 4.11 16.85 16.27
N GLN A 76 3.73 16.88 17.55
CA GLN A 76 4.04 15.81 18.52
C GLN A 76 3.30 14.49 18.28
N HIS A 77 2.18 14.51 17.56
CA HIS A 77 1.32 13.34 17.37
C HIS A 77 1.24 12.87 15.92
N LEU A 78 1.47 13.77 14.95
CA LEU A 78 1.35 13.46 13.53
C LEU A 78 2.30 12.33 13.10
N SER A 79 1.70 11.23 12.63
CA SER A 79 2.42 10.04 12.17
C SER A 79 2.21 9.73 10.68
N SER A 80 1.06 10.09 10.15
CA SER A 80 0.71 9.95 8.74
C SER A 80 0.05 11.23 8.24
N LEU A 81 0.53 11.74 7.12
CA LEU A 81 -0.06 12.86 6.41
C LEU A 81 -0.38 12.45 4.98
N SER A 82 -1.64 12.65 4.59
CA SER A 82 -2.09 12.50 3.22
C SER A 82 -2.50 13.87 2.67
N VAL A 83 -1.94 14.24 1.52
CA VAL A 83 -2.31 15.45 0.78
C VAL A 83 -3.00 14.97 -0.49
N ILE A 84 -4.29 15.27 -0.61
CA ILE A 84 -5.11 14.89 -1.76
C ILE A 84 -5.50 16.17 -2.47
N ALA A 85 -4.96 16.44 -3.65
CA ALA A 85 -5.38 17.61 -4.42
C ALA A 85 -6.51 17.23 -5.38
N MET A 86 -7.54 18.08 -5.45
CA MET A 86 -8.58 17.95 -6.45
C MET A 86 -8.03 18.33 -7.84
N PRO A 87 -8.47 17.69 -8.94
CA PRO A 87 -7.85 17.77 -10.28
C PRO A 87 -7.83 19.15 -10.96
N ARG A 88 -8.27 20.22 -10.29
CA ARG A 88 -8.25 21.60 -10.80
C ARG A 88 -7.42 22.56 -9.95
N GLU A 89 -6.88 22.10 -8.83
CA GLU A 89 -6.01 22.93 -8.01
C GLU A 89 -4.57 22.81 -8.51
N ARG A 90 -4.05 23.91 -9.10
CA ARG A 90 -2.61 24.04 -9.26
C ARG A 90 -2.00 24.15 -7.87
N ILE A 91 -1.09 23.25 -7.55
CA ILE A 91 -0.27 23.35 -6.33
C ILE A 91 0.72 24.49 -6.54
N LEU A 92 0.31 25.68 -6.09
CA LEU A 92 1.11 26.89 -6.12
C LEU A 92 1.60 27.18 -4.70
N LEU A 93 2.48 26.34 -4.17
CA LEU A 93 3.26 26.74 -3.01
C LEU A 93 4.40 27.61 -3.52
N SER A 94 4.50 28.84 -3.02
CA SER A 94 5.67 29.67 -3.30
C SER A 94 6.90 29.08 -2.61
N PRO A 95 8.13 29.43 -3.03
CA PRO A 95 9.35 29.01 -2.31
C PRO A 95 9.32 29.35 -0.82
N ALA A 96 8.71 30.47 -0.44
CA ALA A 96 8.54 30.85 0.96
C ALA A 96 7.57 29.93 1.72
N ASP A 97 6.51 29.47 1.06
CA ASP A 97 5.55 28.53 1.65
C ASP A 97 6.19 27.14 1.86
N LEU A 98 7.04 26.70 0.92
CA LEU A 98 7.80 25.45 1.05
C LEU A 98 8.73 25.45 2.26
N VAL A 99 9.37 26.59 2.58
CA VAL A 99 10.19 26.72 3.79
C VAL A 99 9.36 26.52 5.06
N ILE A 100 8.11 27.00 5.09
CA ILE A 100 7.21 26.82 6.24
C ILE A 100 6.83 25.34 6.37
N VAL A 101 6.46 24.69 5.26
CA VAL A 101 6.12 23.26 5.23
C VAL A 101 7.31 22.41 5.68
N GLN A 102 8.51 22.70 5.17
CA GLN A 102 9.74 22.00 5.56
C GLN A 102 10.01 22.16 7.06
N ARG A 103 9.90 23.38 7.62
CA ARG A 103 10.07 23.59 9.07
C ARG A 103 9.05 22.81 9.89
N ALA A 104 7.79 22.79 9.47
CA ALA A 104 6.74 22.02 10.14
C ALA A 104 7.06 20.53 10.16
N PHE A 105 7.52 19.97 9.04
CA PHE A 105 7.84 18.55 8.90
C PHE A 105 9.09 18.15 9.69
N ILE A 106 10.11 18.99 9.75
CA ILE A 106 11.30 18.74 10.58
C ILE A 106 10.92 18.61 12.07
N GLN A 107 9.91 19.34 12.52
CA GLN A 107 9.42 19.26 13.90
C GLN A 107 8.57 18.02 14.18
N CYS A 108 8.19 17.24 13.15
CA CYS A 108 7.37 16.05 13.31
C CYS A 108 8.22 14.81 13.55
N GLU A 109 8.64 14.61 14.79
CA GLU A 109 9.46 13.46 15.20
C GLU A 109 8.77 12.11 14.97
N LYS A 110 7.44 12.08 14.79
CA LYS A 110 6.66 10.86 14.56
C LYS A 110 6.19 10.66 13.13
N LEU A 111 6.42 11.61 12.21
CA LEU A 111 5.90 11.53 10.84
C LEU A 111 6.62 10.42 10.05
N ARG A 112 5.96 9.28 9.92
CA ARG A 112 6.48 8.08 9.25
C ARG A 112 5.92 7.87 7.85
N ALA A 113 4.74 8.42 7.56
CA ALA A 113 4.07 8.22 6.28
C ALA A 113 3.68 9.55 5.63
N LEU A 114 4.11 9.75 4.38
CA LEU A 114 3.70 10.86 3.54
C LEU A 114 3.05 10.32 2.26
N LYS A 115 1.80 10.72 2.02
CA LYS A 115 1.04 10.34 0.82
C LYS A 115 0.64 11.58 0.03
N LEU A 116 0.99 11.65 -1.24
CA LEU A 116 0.78 12.78 -2.13
C LEU A 116 -0.07 12.34 -3.33
N TRP A 117 -1.38 12.55 -3.26
CA TRP A 117 -2.33 12.21 -4.31
C TRP A 117 -2.81 13.48 -5.00
N LEU A 118 -1.96 14.01 -5.87
CA LEU A 118 -2.03 15.38 -6.32
C LEU A 118 -2.60 15.50 -7.75
N ARG A 119 -2.72 14.39 -8.48
CA ARG A 119 -3.24 14.35 -9.87
C ARG A 119 -2.60 15.39 -10.78
N THR A 120 -1.31 15.66 -10.57
CA THR A 120 -0.49 16.62 -11.32
C THR A 120 0.66 15.91 -11.99
N GLU A 121 1.09 16.43 -13.14
CA GLU A 121 2.21 15.89 -13.91
C GLU A 121 3.55 16.03 -13.17
N SER A 122 3.71 17.03 -12.31
CA SER A 122 4.94 17.19 -11.53
C SER A 122 4.68 17.84 -10.18
N LEU A 123 5.62 17.62 -9.25
CA LEU A 123 5.67 18.30 -7.96
C LEU A 123 7.04 18.99 -7.84
N PRO A 124 7.18 20.18 -8.46
CA PRO A 124 8.45 20.88 -8.44
C PRO A 124 8.92 21.10 -7.01
N SER A 125 10.21 20.89 -6.76
CA SER A 125 10.86 21.12 -5.47
C SER A 125 10.48 20.14 -4.34
N ILE A 126 9.86 18.99 -4.62
CA ILE A 126 9.66 17.94 -3.59
C ILE A 126 10.99 17.52 -2.95
N HIS A 127 12.08 17.54 -3.71
CA HIS A 127 13.45 17.28 -3.24
C HIS A 127 13.92 18.19 -2.10
N THR A 128 13.23 19.30 -1.81
CA THR A 128 13.57 20.20 -0.71
C THR A 128 12.97 19.75 0.63
N LEU A 129 11.97 18.87 0.60
CA LEU A 129 11.34 18.34 1.80
C LEU A 129 12.25 17.29 2.44
N HIS A 130 12.54 17.47 3.73
CA HIS A 130 13.31 16.52 4.51
C HIS A 130 12.52 16.05 5.73
N ILE A 131 12.26 14.74 5.79
CA ILE A 131 11.50 14.07 6.84
C ILE A 131 12.36 12.92 7.39
N PRO A 132 13.18 13.16 8.44
CA PRO A 132 14.17 12.18 8.92
C PRO A 132 13.59 10.82 9.34
N THR A 133 12.31 10.80 9.68
CA THR A 133 11.57 9.66 10.23
C THR A 133 10.65 9.00 9.21
N LEU A 134 10.74 9.37 7.93
CA LEU A 134 9.91 8.81 6.87
C LEU A 134 10.27 7.35 6.56
N HIS A 135 9.26 6.48 6.61
CA HIS A 135 9.35 5.05 6.28
C HIS A 135 8.40 4.66 5.14
N VAL A 136 7.32 5.42 4.94
CA VAL A 136 6.31 5.17 3.90
C VAL A 136 6.18 6.40 3.02
N PHE A 137 6.39 6.24 1.72
CA PHE A 137 6.16 7.29 0.74
C PHE A 137 5.21 6.81 -0.36
N SER A 138 4.20 7.60 -0.66
CA SER A 138 3.21 7.31 -1.69
C SER A 138 2.96 8.55 -2.53
N THR A 139 2.98 8.43 -3.85
CA THR A 139 2.67 9.55 -4.74
C THR A 139 2.04 9.08 -6.05
N ASP A 140 1.12 9.86 -6.64
CA ASP A 140 0.61 9.66 -8.01
C ASP A 140 1.28 10.57 -9.06
N VAL A 141 2.20 11.42 -8.62
CA VAL A 141 2.94 12.36 -9.48
C VAL A 141 3.94 11.63 -10.36
N ALA A 142 4.19 12.17 -11.55
CA ALA A 142 5.22 11.62 -12.44
C ALA A 142 6.59 11.57 -11.78
N ILE A 143 7.35 10.55 -12.14
CA ILE A 143 8.64 10.23 -11.54
C ILE A 143 9.73 10.91 -12.37
N ASP A 144 10.19 12.04 -11.86
CA ASP A 144 11.23 12.89 -12.44
C ASP A 144 12.48 12.94 -11.54
N VAL A 145 13.42 13.83 -11.92
CA VAL A 145 14.67 14.05 -11.17
C VAL A 145 14.42 14.56 -9.74
N ASP A 146 13.34 15.31 -9.51
CA ASP A 146 13.02 15.86 -8.18
C ASP A 146 12.52 14.76 -7.24
N VAL A 147 11.65 13.87 -7.71
CA VAL A 147 11.21 12.69 -6.93
C VAL A 147 12.41 11.81 -6.59
N ILE A 148 13.35 11.65 -7.50
CA ILE A 148 14.54 10.83 -7.28
C ILE A 148 15.50 11.47 -6.29
N ALA A 149 15.72 12.77 -6.40
CA ALA A 149 16.48 13.52 -5.42
C ALA A 149 15.83 13.45 -4.03
N PHE A 150 14.49 13.47 -3.97
CA PHE A 150 13.75 13.23 -2.73
C PHE A 150 14.00 11.81 -2.17
N LEU A 151 13.86 10.76 -2.97
CA LEU A 151 14.10 9.38 -2.52
C LEU A 151 15.54 9.17 -2.03
N ASN A 152 16.53 9.80 -2.68
CA ASN A 152 17.93 9.77 -2.26
C ASN A 152 18.15 10.35 -0.84
N GLN A 153 17.36 11.33 -0.44
CA GLN A 153 17.45 11.95 0.88
C GLN A 153 16.74 11.14 1.99
N HIS A 154 16.00 10.09 1.62
CA HIS A 154 15.19 9.28 2.54
C HIS A 154 15.52 7.78 2.44
N PRO A 155 16.77 7.37 2.78
CA PRO A 155 17.20 5.98 2.63
C PRO A 155 16.46 4.96 3.52
N ARG A 156 15.76 5.43 4.56
CA ARG A 156 15.00 4.60 5.52
C ARG A 156 13.60 4.23 5.05
N ILE A 157 13.20 4.63 3.85
CA ILE A 157 11.90 4.23 3.29
C ILE A 157 11.87 2.70 3.15
N GLN A 158 10.85 2.11 3.76
CA GLN A 158 10.56 0.68 3.75
C GLN A 158 9.40 0.33 2.82
N GLU A 159 8.50 1.29 2.59
CA GLU A 159 7.30 1.12 1.75
C GLU A 159 7.18 2.28 0.78
N LEU A 160 7.13 1.95 -0.51
CA LEU A 160 7.11 2.90 -1.60
C LEU A 160 5.97 2.60 -2.57
N HIS A 161 5.11 3.58 -2.80
CA HIS A 161 4.02 3.52 -3.78
C HIS A 161 4.19 4.65 -4.78
N LEU A 162 4.46 4.31 -6.04
CA LEU A 162 4.61 5.27 -7.12
C LEU A 162 3.49 5.01 -8.12
N GLY A 163 2.59 5.97 -8.30
CA GLY A 163 1.43 5.88 -9.20
C GLY A 163 1.67 6.53 -10.57
N GLY A 164 2.65 7.44 -10.67
CA GLY A 164 2.89 8.25 -11.86
C GLY A 164 3.87 7.63 -12.85
N ASP A 165 3.84 8.15 -14.07
CA ASP A 165 4.71 7.72 -15.18
C ASP A 165 6.15 8.18 -15.01
N LEU A 166 7.08 7.47 -15.63
CA LEU A 166 8.48 7.87 -15.71
C LEU A 166 8.65 8.98 -16.76
N VAL A 167 9.28 10.10 -16.39
CA VAL A 167 9.51 11.24 -17.28
C VAL A 167 11.00 11.56 -17.36
N GLY A 168 11.50 11.95 -18.53
CA GLY A 168 12.85 12.52 -18.66
C GLY A 168 14.00 11.51 -18.75
N GLY A 169 13.73 10.25 -19.10
CA GLY A 169 14.77 9.24 -19.35
C GLY A 169 15.59 8.89 -18.11
N VAL A 170 14.97 9.00 -16.92
CA VAL A 170 15.71 8.80 -15.68
C VAL A 170 15.94 7.32 -15.39
N ASP A 171 17.15 7.00 -14.93
CA ASP A 171 17.62 5.66 -14.66
C ASP A 171 17.95 5.48 -13.17
N PHE A 172 17.38 4.44 -12.55
CA PHE A 172 17.59 4.09 -11.13
C PHE A 172 18.64 3.01 -10.92
N THR A 173 19.16 2.40 -11.99
CA THR A 173 19.99 1.19 -11.90
C THR A 173 21.35 1.43 -11.21
N HIS A 174 21.86 2.65 -11.23
CA HIS A 174 23.18 2.98 -10.67
C HIS A 174 23.15 3.58 -9.27
N MET A 175 21.97 3.77 -8.67
CA MET A 175 21.87 4.35 -7.34
C MET A 175 21.50 3.26 -6.33
N TYR A 176 22.31 3.09 -5.28
CA TYR A 176 21.95 2.35 -4.05
C TYR A 176 20.85 3.08 -3.24
N LEU A 177 19.85 3.58 -3.97
CA LEU A 177 18.62 4.19 -3.47
C LEU A 177 17.89 3.17 -2.60
N LEU A 178 17.40 3.60 -1.44
CA LEU A 178 16.41 2.85 -0.63
C LEU A 178 16.89 1.44 -0.20
N PRO A 179 17.99 1.34 0.57
CA PRO A 179 18.52 0.05 1.04
C PRO A 179 17.55 -0.75 1.92
N ASP A 180 16.60 -0.07 2.57
CA ASP A 180 15.64 -0.68 3.50
C ASP A 180 14.29 -1.00 2.83
N LEU A 181 14.17 -0.87 1.50
CA LEU A 181 12.91 -1.02 0.77
C LEU A 181 12.41 -2.46 0.79
N CYS A 182 11.30 -2.69 1.49
CA CYS A 182 10.67 -4.00 1.68
C CYS A 182 9.38 -4.18 0.85
N ILE A 183 8.64 -3.09 0.64
CA ILE A 183 7.34 -3.07 -0.04
C ILE A 183 7.41 -2.06 -1.20
N LEU A 184 7.10 -2.53 -2.40
CA LEU A 184 7.08 -1.69 -3.60
C LEU A 184 5.77 -1.87 -4.36
N GLU A 185 5.10 -0.75 -4.63
CA GLU A 185 3.99 -0.65 -5.58
C GLU A 185 4.37 0.36 -6.67
N ALA A 186 4.50 -0.07 -7.92
CA ALA A 186 4.91 0.83 -9.01
C ALA A 186 4.52 0.30 -10.41
N PRO A 187 4.45 1.17 -11.44
CA PRO A 187 4.37 0.74 -12.82
C PRO A 187 5.58 -0.13 -13.16
N LEU A 188 5.39 -1.08 -14.06
CA LEU A 188 6.39 -2.07 -14.42
C LEU A 188 7.77 -1.47 -14.78
N PRO A 189 7.88 -0.40 -15.61
CA PRO A 189 9.18 0.19 -15.92
C PRO A 189 9.94 0.71 -14.69
N ILE A 190 9.23 1.20 -13.67
CA ILE A 190 9.85 1.69 -12.44
C ILE A 190 10.25 0.51 -11.55
N ALA A 191 9.38 -0.50 -11.45
CA ALA A 191 9.65 -1.70 -10.68
C ALA A 191 10.87 -2.47 -11.20
N THR A 192 11.05 -2.60 -12.52
CA THR A 192 12.22 -3.28 -13.10
C THR A 192 13.54 -2.59 -12.76
N MET A 193 13.55 -1.26 -12.56
CA MET A 193 14.74 -0.52 -12.13
C MET A 193 14.96 -0.55 -10.60
N LEU A 194 13.89 -0.61 -9.81
CA LEU A 194 13.97 -0.55 -8.34
C LEU A 194 14.12 -1.92 -7.67
N VAL A 195 13.54 -3.00 -8.18
CA VAL A 195 13.62 -4.32 -7.51
C VAL A 195 15.06 -4.87 -7.40
N PRO A 196 15.92 -4.78 -8.44
CA PRO A 196 17.25 -5.35 -8.39
C PRO A 196 18.08 -4.85 -7.20
N TYR A 197 18.74 -5.78 -6.52
CA TYR A 197 19.65 -5.56 -5.39
C TYR A 197 19.02 -4.94 -4.12
N ARG A 198 17.68 -4.82 -4.07
CA ARG A 198 16.94 -4.31 -2.90
C ARG A 198 16.20 -5.43 -2.17
N PRO A 199 15.96 -5.31 -0.85
CA PRO A 199 15.31 -6.33 -0.04
C PRO A 199 13.77 -6.32 -0.18
N VAL A 200 13.27 -6.16 -1.41
CA VAL A 200 11.85 -6.15 -1.70
C VAL A 200 11.27 -7.54 -1.51
N SER A 201 10.36 -7.69 -0.54
CA SER A 201 9.68 -8.94 -0.23
C SER A 201 8.21 -8.92 -0.64
N ARG A 202 7.62 -7.73 -0.80
CA ARG A 202 6.25 -7.53 -1.26
C ARG A 202 6.25 -6.59 -2.45
N LEU A 203 5.74 -7.08 -3.58
CA LEU A 203 5.78 -6.37 -4.85
C LEU A 203 4.39 -6.33 -5.48
N LYS A 204 3.94 -5.14 -5.85
CA LYS A 204 2.73 -4.91 -6.64
C LYS A 204 3.10 -4.10 -7.87
N ILE A 205 2.68 -4.55 -9.04
CA ILE A 205 3.00 -3.89 -10.30
C ILE A 205 1.79 -3.83 -11.23
N TRP A 206 1.85 -2.92 -12.19
CA TRP A 206 0.89 -2.81 -13.27
C TRP A 206 1.61 -2.32 -14.53
N ALA A 207 1.01 -2.57 -15.69
CA ALA A 207 1.52 -2.15 -16.99
C ALA A 207 0.36 -1.59 -17.83
N ASP A 208 0.67 -0.95 -18.96
CA ASP A 208 -0.38 -0.48 -19.87
C ASP A 208 -1.03 -1.68 -20.57
N TYR A 209 -2.34 -1.82 -20.38
CA TYR A 209 -3.15 -2.89 -20.96
C TYR A 209 -3.18 -2.87 -22.50
N ASN A 210 -2.88 -1.73 -23.13
CA ASN A 210 -2.95 -1.57 -24.59
C ASN A 210 -1.66 -1.97 -25.31
N GLN A 211 -0.70 -2.60 -24.62
CA GLN A 211 0.55 -3.01 -25.23
C GLN A 211 0.38 -4.23 -26.18
N PRO A 212 1.16 -4.30 -27.27
CA PRO A 212 1.22 -5.50 -28.11
C PRO A 212 1.65 -6.73 -27.29
N PRO A 213 1.10 -7.94 -27.56
CA PRO A 213 1.41 -9.15 -26.80
C PRO A 213 2.91 -9.48 -26.71
N GLU A 214 3.67 -9.22 -27.77
CA GLU A 214 5.11 -9.47 -27.79
C GLU A 214 5.88 -8.57 -26.81
N VAL A 215 5.44 -7.32 -26.68
CA VAL A 215 5.99 -6.34 -25.74
C VAL A 215 5.66 -6.79 -24.32
N ALA A 216 4.40 -7.12 -24.06
CA ALA A 216 3.94 -7.54 -22.75
C ALA A 216 4.63 -8.82 -22.24
N VAL A 217 4.94 -9.77 -23.14
CA VAL A 217 5.74 -10.96 -22.80
C VAL A 217 7.19 -10.59 -22.47
N THR A 218 7.80 -9.70 -23.25
CA THR A 218 9.18 -9.23 -23.01
C THR A 218 9.29 -8.51 -21.67
N ASP A 219 8.30 -7.68 -21.37
CA ASP A 219 8.13 -6.94 -20.13
C ASP A 219 7.97 -7.88 -18.93
N ALA A 220 7.11 -8.89 -19.03
CA ALA A 220 6.95 -9.93 -18.00
C ALA A 220 8.24 -10.76 -17.78
N LEU A 221 8.99 -11.07 -18.84
CA LEU A 221 10.27 -11.76 -18.71
C LEU A 221 11.32 -10.91 -18.00
N SER A 222 11.40 -9.62 -18.37
CA SER A 222 12.31 -8.67 -17.73
C SER A 222 11.99 -8.51 -16.25
N GLN A 223 10.71 -8.47 -15.90
CA GLN A 223 10.24 -8.45 -14.53
C GLN A 223 10.72 -9.66 -13.73
N VAL A 224 10.53 -10.88 -14.27
CA VAL A 224 10.99 -12.12 -13.63
C VAL A 224 12.51 -12.10 -13.43
N GLU A 225 13.26 -11.57 -14.40
CA GLU A 225 14.71 -11.40 -14.28
C GLU A 225 15.08 -10.42 -13.16
N CYS A 226 14.44 -9.26 -13.08
CA CYS A 226 14.66 -8.28 -12.01
C CYS A 226 14.33 -8.85 -10.62
N MET A 227 13.26 -9.63 -10.49
CA MET A 227 12.90 -10.29 -9.24
C MET A 227 13.99 -11.25 -8.74
N ARG A 228 14.70 -11.94 -9.66
CA ARG A 228 15.84 -12.81 -9.31
C ARG A 228 17.03 -12.04 -8.75
N LEU A 229 17.15 -10.76 -9.11
CA LEU A 229 18.21 -9.89 -8.64
C LEU A 229 17.89 -9.24 -7.29
N SER A 230 16.69 -9.43 -6.73
CA SER A 230 16.38 -8.98 -5.37
C SER A 230 17.28 -9.66 -4.34
N SER A 231 17.65 -8.95 -3.28
CA SER A 231 18.50 -9.49 -2.21
C SER A 231 17.75 -10.42 -1.24
N VAL A 232 16.41 -10.47 -1.32
CA VAL A 232 15.56 -11.36 -0.54
C VAL A 232 14.52 -12.04 -1.45
N PRO A 233 13.93 -13.18 -1.04
CA PRO A 233 12.81 -13.75 -1.78
C PRO A 233 11.56 -12.86 -1.69
N ILE A 234 10.91 -12.59 -2.82
CA ILE A 234 9.56 -12.00 -2.81
C ILE A 234 8.57 -13.07 -2.38
N VAL A 235 7.86 -12.77 -1.30
CA VAL A 235 6.85 -13.64 -0.68
C VAL A 235 5.43 -13.24 -1.07
N SER A 236 5.24 -12.01 -1.55
CA SER A 236 3.95 -11.48 -1.99
C SER A 236 4.12 -10.75 -3.31
N PHE A 237 3.44 -11.23 -4.35
CA PHE A 237 3.53 -10.66 -5.68
C PHE A 237 2.14 -10.41 -6.27
N ARG A 238 1.92 -9.18 -6.74
CA ARG A 238 0.68 -8.75 -7.38
C ARG A 238 0.90 -8.07 -8.73
N PHE A 239 0.05 -8.40 -9.71
CA PHE A 239 0.00 -7.74 -11.02
C PHE A 239 -1.44 -7.25 -11.22
N GLU A 240 -1.71 -5.93 -11.31
CA GLU A 240 -3.09 -5.41 -11.40
C GLU A 240 -3.62 -5.25 -12.83
N ASP A 241 -2.79 -4.86 -13.80
CA ASP A 241 -3.21 -4.64 -15.20
C ASP A 241 -2.35 -5.43 -16.20
N GLY A 242 -2.12 -6.72 -15.91
CA GLY A 242 -1.20 -7.54 -16.69
C GLY A 242 -1.77 -8.01 -18.01
N PRO A 243 -0.91 -8.30 -19.02
CA PRO A 243 -1.37 -9.06 -20.16
C PRO A 243 -2.01 -10.37 -19.68
N PRO A 244 -2.99 -10.92 -20.43
CA PRO A 244 -3.57 -12.22 -20.12
C PRO A 244 -2.47 -13.26 -19.90
N TYR A 245 -2.70 -14.16 -18.96
CA TYR A 245 -1.73 -15.18 -18.54
C TYR A 245 -1.18 -15.95 -19.75
N ALA A 246 0.08 -15.71 -20.13
CA ALA A 246 0.71 -16.40 -21.25
C ALA A 246 1.47 -17.65 -20.75
N PRO A 247 1.38 -18.81 -21.44
CA PRO A 247 2.14 -20.03 -21.09
C PRO A 247 3.67 -19.86 -21.02
N SER A 248 4.21 -18.77 -21.58
CA SER A 248 5.61 -18.38 -21.42
C SER A 248 5.93 -17.96 -19.98
N VAL A 249 5.03 -17.27 -19.28
CA VAL A 249 5.17 -16.90 -17.87
C VAL A 249 5.26 -18.14 -16.97
N HIS A 250 4.50 -19.19 -17.31
CA HIS A 250 4.52 -20.51 -16.63
C HIS A 250 5.91 -21.16 -16.68
N ARG A 251 6.69 -20.99 -17.76
CA ARG A 251 8.01 -21.63 -17.89
C ARG A 251 9.14 -20.86 -17.20
N TYR A 252 9.03 -19.54 -17.07
CA TYR A 252 10.12 -18.69 -16.55
C TYR A 252 9.96 -18.30 -15.07
N GLY A 253 8.73 -18.12 -14.59
CA GLY A 253 8.47 -17.80 -13.18
C GLY A 253 8.66 -18.99 -12.22
N ALA A 254 8.62 -20.21 -12.75
CA ALA A 254 8.75 -21.49 -12.05
C ALA A 254 9.88 -21.57 -11.00
N SER A 255 11.02 -20.91 -11.23
CA SER A 255 12.20 -21.01 -10.37
C SER A 255 12.20 -20.05 -9.17
N TYR A 256 11.35 -19.03 -9.17
CA TYR A 256 11.33 -17.99 -8.13
C TYR A 256 10.15 -18.14 -7.16
N PHE A 257 9.16 -18.89 -7.60
CA PHE A 257 7.86 -19.04 -7.00
C PHE A 257 7.81 -19.96 -5.75
N PHE A 258 8.85 -20.72 -5.47
CA PHE A 258 8.83 -21.67 -4.37
C PHE A 258 8.54 -21.03 -2.99
N ASN A 259 9.00 -19.78 -2.80
CA ASN A 259 8.82 -19.02 -1.56
C ASN A 259 7.59 -18.09 -1.58
N LEU A 260 6.86 -18.04 -2.70
CA LEU A 260 5.73 -17.15 -2.85
C LEU A 260 4.54 -17.67 -2.02
N LYS A 261 4.02 -16.81 -1.15
CA LYS A 261 2.83 -17.08 -0.32
C LYS A 261 1.58 -16.41 -0.87
N LEU A 262 1.72 -15.25 -1.49
CA LEU A 262 0.62 -14.51 -2.10
C LEU A 262 0.90 -14.22 -3.58
N LEU A 263 -0.08 -14.56 -4.43
CA LEU A 263 -0.04 -14.31 -5.86
C LEU A 263 -1.37 -13.70 -6.35
N GLY A 264 -1.32 -12.59 -7.08
CA GLY A 264 -2.43 -12.12 -7.92
C GLY A 264 -2.52 -10.59 -8.06
N LEU A 265 -3.20 -10.03 -9.05
CA LEU A 265 -4.35 -10.63 -9.70
C LEU A 265 -3.92 -11.47 -10.90
N LEU A 266 -4.47 -12.67 -10.96
CA LEU A 266 -4.32 -13.52 -12.13
C LEU A 266 -5.60 -13.47 -12.95
N PHE A 267 -5.43 -13.23 -14.24
CA PHE A 267 -6.44 -13.47 -15.25
C PHE A 267 -6.47 -14.97 -15.56
N ILE A 268 -7.55 -15.66 -15.18
CA ILE A 268 -7.73 -17.11 -15.41
C ILE A 268 -9.10 -17.34 -16.04
N ASP A 269 -9.16 -17.63 -17.34
CA ASP A 269 -10.39 -18.05 -18.00
C ASP A 269 -10.75 -19.51 -17.66
N ARG A 270 -11.98 -19.95 -17.96
CA ARG A 270 -12.45 -21.32 -17.72
C ARG A 270 -11.59 -22.37 -18.43
N GLU A 271 -11.13 -22.05 -19.64
CA GLU A 271 -10.28 -22.92 -20.45
C GLU A 271 -8.86 -23.05 -19.88
N GLU A 272 -8.47 -22.15 -18.97
CA GLU A 272 -7.13 -22.06 -18.38
C GLU A 272 -7.09 -22.64 -16.95
N GLU A 273 -8.23 -23.08 -16.39
CA GLU A 273 -8.29 -23.59 -15.01
C GLU A 273 -7.36 -24.79 -14.79
N ASP A 274 -7.24 -25.69 -15.76
CA ASP A 274 -6.36 -26.85 -15.65
C ASP A 274 -4.88 -26.42 -15.60
N GLN A 275 -4.50 -25.39 -16.34
CA GLN A 275 -3.15 -24.80 -16.27
C GLN A 275 -2.92 -24.11 -14.92
N ALA A 276 -3.94 -23.45 -14.37
CA ALA A 276 -3.85 -22.86 -13.03
C ALA A 276 -3.67 -23.92 -11.93
N LEU A 277 -4.20 -25.13 -12.10
CA LEU A 277 -3.94 -26.24 -11.17
C LEU A 277 -2.48 -26.73 -11.25
N GLU A 278 -1.87 -26.71 -12.44
CA GLU A 278 -0.47 -27.10 -12.62
C GLU A 278 0.52 -26.16 -11.93
N MET A 279 0.10 -24.93 -11.62
CA MET A 279 0.93 -23.95 -10.90
C MET A 279 1.41 -24.46 -9.54
N VAL A 280 0.76 -25.45 -8.92
CA VAL A 280 1.22 -26.06 -7.67
C VAL A 280 2.64 -26.60 -7.77
N ASN A 281 3.03 -27.06 -8.96
CA ASN A 281 4.36 -27.60 -9.18
C ASN A 281 5.44 -26.50 -9.14
N LEU A 282 5.02 -25.24 -9.23
CA LEU A 282 5.87 -24.05 -9.27
C LEU A 282 5.85 -23.28 -7.93
N ILE A 283 4.65 -23.08 -7.37
CA ILE A 283 4.35 -22.34 -6.14
C ILE A 283 3.70 -23.30 -5.10
N PRO A 284 4.33 -24.40 -4.67
CA PRO A 284 3.67 -25.41 -3.83
C PRO A 284 3.26 -24.89 -2.44
N ASN A 285 3.87 -23.79 -1.99
CA ASN A 285 3.64 -23.16 -0.69
C ASN A 285 2.67 -21.98 -0.75
N LEU A 286 1.96 -21.78 -1.87
CA LEU A 286 1.02 -20.67 -2.02
C LEU A 286 -0.07 -20.73 -0.93
N GLU A 287 -0.26 -19.65 -0.21
CA GLU A 287 -1.25 -19.52 0.86
C GLU A 287 -2.46 -18.69 0.43
N VAL A 288 -2.23 -17.68 -0.42
CA VAL A 288 -3.24 -16.75 -0.92
C VAL A 288 -3.15 -16.63 -2.45
N LEU A 289 -4.27 -16.82 -3.12
CA LEU A 289 -4.41 -16.60 -4.56
C LEU A 289 -5.46 -15.52 -4.81
N GLN A 290 -5.17 -14.51 -5.63
CA GLN A 290 -6.13 -13.49 -6.04
C GLN A 290 -6.36 -13.60 -7.55
N ILE A 291 -7.62 -13.61 -7.93
CA ILE A 291 -8.11 -13.80 -9.30
C ILE A 291 -8.93 -12.56 -9.65
N ASP A 292 -8.64 -11.96 -10.80
CA ASP A 292 -9.45 -10.87 -11.33
C ASP A 292 -10.84 -11.39 -11.73
N ASN A 293 -11.87 -10.81 -11.14
CA ASN A 293 -13.27 -11.15 -11.28
C ASN A 293 -13.96 -10.38 -12.40
N ALA A 294 -13.35 -9.40 -13.08
CA ALA A 294 -13.95 -8.75 -14.25
C ALA A 294 -14.36 -9.76 -15.36
N MET A 295 -13.62 -10.87 -15.51
CA MET A 295 -14.00 -12.02 -16.36
C MET A 295 -14.49 -13.25 -15.57
N ALA A 296 -14.09 -13.39 -14.29
CA ALA A 296 -14.72 -14.39 -13.40
C ALA A 296 -16.18 -14.03 -13.02
N ASN A 297 -16.67 -12.85 -13.41
CA ASN A 297 -18.05 -12.39 -13.27
C ASN A 297 -19.06 -13.09 -14.20
N ARG A 298 -18.58 -13.97 -15.10
CA ARG A 298 -19.44 -15.00 -15.70
C ARG A 298 -19.65 -16.21 -14.79
N ARG A 299 -18.88 -16.33 -13.70
CA ARG A 299 -18.92 -17.48 -12.81
C ARG A 299 -19.95 -17.28 -11.71
N GLY A 300 -20.87 -18.23 -11.59
CA GLY A 300 -21.76 -18.30 -10.43
C GLY A 300 -20.98 -18.63 -9.15
N THR A 301 -21.55 -18.32 -7.98
CA THR A 301 -20.95 -18.67 -6.68
C THR A 301 -20.63 -20.17 -6.56
N SER A 302 -21.42 -21.06 -7.19
CA SER A 302 -21.11 -22.50 -7.23
C SER A 302 -19.84 -22.80 -8.02
N GLU A 303 -19.64 -22.16 -9.17
CA GLU A 303 -18.45 -22.37 -10.02
C GLU A 303 -17.19 -21.85 -9.33
N GLN A 304 -17.27 -20.69 -8.67
CA GLN A 304 -16.17 -20.18 -7.83
C GLN A 304 -15.82 -21.15 -6.70
N ARG A 305 -16.83 -21.73 -6.04
CA ARG A 305 -16.63 -22.73 -4.98
C ARG A 305 -15.95 -23.98 -5.51
N ASP A 306 -16.42 -24.50 -6.64
CA ASP A 306 -15.93 -25.75 -7.21
C ASP A 306 -14.48 -25.57 -7.70
N PHE A 307 -14.15 -24.43 -8.30
CA PHE A 307 -12.77 -24.09 -8.64
C PHE A 307 -11.89 -23.92 -7.40
N ALA A 308 -12.37 -23.21 -6.36
CA ALA A 308 -11.66 -23.07 -5.09
C ALA A 308 -11.39 -24.43 -4.42
N PHE A 309 -12.35 -25.35 -4.49
CA PHE A 309 -12.19 -26.71 -3.98
C PHE A 309 -11.12 -27.48 -4.75
N ARG A 310 -11.13 -27.42 -6.09
CA ARG A 310 -10.11 -28.04 -6.96
C ARG A 310 -8.72 -27.50 -6.65
N LEU A 311 -8.57 -26.17 -6.57
CA LEU A 311 -7.33 -25.50 -6.15
C LEU A 311 -6.87 -25.99 -4.78
N GLY A 312 -7.75 -26.03 -3.77
CA GLY A 312 -7.41 -26.54 -2.44
C GLY A 312 -7.08 -28.03 -2.37
N CYS A 313 -7.57 -28.83 -3.32
CA CYS A 313 -7.19 -30.25 -3.42
C CYS A 313 -5.73 -30.39 -3.85
N VAL A 314 -5.30 -29.51 -4.76
CA VAL A 314 -3.97 -29.52 -5.35
C VAL A 314 -2.98 -28.76 -4.46
N PHE A 315 -3.27 -27.51 -4.10
CA PHE A 315 -2.48 -26.67 -3.20
C PHE A 315 -2.81 -26.93 -1.73
N LYS A 316 -2.00 -27.78 -1.07
CA LYS A 316 -2.24 -28.11 0.34
C LYS A 316 -2.07 -26.94 1.30
N SER A 317 -1.22 -25.97 0.97
CA SER A 317 -0.96 -24.75 1.75
C SER A 317 -2.02 -23.66 1.56
N LEU A 318 -2.87 -23.75 0.53
CA LEU A 318 -3.80 -22.68 0.19
C LEU A 318 -4.83 -22.48 1.30
N LYS A 319 -4.89 -21.24 1.79
CA LYS A 319 -5.78 -20.78 2.87
C LYS A 319 -6.90 -19.90 2.34
N LEU A 320 -6.62 -19.07 1.33
CA LEU A 320 -7.54 -18.06 0.82
C LEU A 320 -7.48 -17.96 -0.70
N ILE A 321 -8.66 -17.84 -1.32
CA ILE A 321 -8.79 -17.44 -2.72
C ILE A 321 -9.69 -16.21 -2.79
N SER A 322 -9.17 -15.14 -3.37
CA SER A 322 -9.88 -13.88 -3.61
C SER A 322 -10.33 -13.83 -5.06
N PHE A 323 -11.61 -13.48 -5.29
CA PHE A 323 -12.15 -13.11 -6.59
C PHE A 323 -12.50 -11.62 -6.51
N GLU A 324 -11.70 -10.76 -7.16
CA GLU A 324 -11.77 -9.29 -7.04
C GLU A 324 -12.36 -8.65 -8.29
N ASP A 325 -13.51 -7.95 -8.18
CA ASP A 325 -13.96 -7.03 -9.24
C ASP A 325 -14.08 -5.62 -8.67
N ASP A 326 -14.17 -4.63 -9.56
CA ASP A 326 -14.27 -3.19 -9.24
C ASP A 326 -15.40 -2.82 -8.25
N TYR A 327 -16.35 -3.72 -7.98
CA TYR A 327 -17.57 -3.46 -7.22
C TYR A 327 -17.87 -4.48 -6.09
N ARG A 328 -17.29 -5.68 -6.12
CA ARG A 328 -17.58 -6.84 -5.26
C ARG A 328 -16.36 -7.75 -5.14
N ASN A 329 -15.92 -7.93 -3.90
CA ASN A 329 -14.89 -8.89 -3.56
C ASN A 329 -15.52 -10.12 -2.87
N GLY A 330 -15.33 -11.28 -3.48
CA GLY A 330 -15.75 -12.56 -2.93
C GLY A 330 -14.53 -13.37 -2.52
N HIS A 331 -14.48 -13.82 -1.27
CA HIS A 331 -13.36 -14.59 -0.77
C HIS A 331 -13.81 -15.99 -0.39
N TRP A 332 -13.04 -17.01 -0.75
CA TRP A 332 -13.20 -18.37 -0.25
C TRP A 332 -12.04 -18.66 0.69
N GLY A 333 -12.33 -18.88 1.96
CA GLY A 333 -11.33 -19.26 2.96
C GLY A 333 -11.50 -20.71 3.38
N ARG A 334 -10.38 -21.40 3.58
CA ARG A 334 -10.35 -22.79 4.01
C ARG A 334 -10.57 -22.88 5.53
N VAL A 335 -11.50 -23.72 5.95
CA VAL A 335 -11.87 -23.88 7.37
C VAL A 335 -11.55 -25.29 7.86
N GLY A 336 -10.77 -25.37 8.94
CA GLY A 336 -10.37 -26.62 9.60
C GLY A 336 -8.96 -27.08 9.24
N ALA A 337 -8.28 -27.70 10.20
CA ALA A 337 -6.91 -28.19 10.06
C ALA A 337 -6.82 -29.32 9.01
N LEU A 338 -6.51 -28.97 7.75
CA LEU A 338 -6.07 -29.79 6.60
C LEU A 338 -6.89 -31.02 6.19
N LYS A 339 -7.69 -31.63 7.07
CA LYS A 339 -8.27 -32.97 6.91
C LYS A 339 -9.55 -33.01 6.06
N ASN A 340 -10.33 -31.93 5.98
CA ASN A 340 -11.65 -31.95 5.32
C ASN A 340 -11.80 -31.02 4.11
N ASN A 341 -10.72 -30.33 3.68
CA ASN A 341 -10.69 -29.40 2.53
C ASN A 341 -11.98 -28.56 2.34
N LYS A 342 -12.52 -28.02 3.45
CA LYS A 342 -13.79 -27.33 3.46
C LYS A 342 -13.56 -25.84 3.18
N TRP A 343 -14.31 -25.29 2.23
CA TRP A 343 -14.22 -23.89 1.82
C TRP A 343 -15.49 -23.14 2.20
N VAL A 344 -15.32 -21.93 2.75
CA VAL A 344 -16.41 -21.05 3.19
C VAL A 344 -16.27 -19.70 2.50
N LYS A 345 -17.39 -19.15 2.03
CA LYS A 345 -17.45 -17.83 1.42
C LYS A 345 -17.45 -16.76 2.52
N TYR A 346 -16.59 -15.75 2.36
CA TYR A 346 -16.56 -14.52 3.13
C TYR A 346 -16.84 -13.37 2.18
N GLU A 347 -17.81 -12.52 2.52
CA GLU A 347 -18.13 -11.29 1.79
C GLU A 347 -17.72 -10.09 2.65
N GLY A 348 -17.00 -9.13 2.05
CA GLY A 348 -16.65 -7.86 2.71
C GLY A 348 -15.59 -7.94 3.82
N VAL A 349 -14.85 -9.05 3.93
CA VAL A 349 -13.70 -9.16 4.86
C VAL A 349 -12.45 -8.60 4.17
N PRO A 350 -11.83 -7.53 4.68
CA PRO A 350 -10.61 -6.97 4.08
C PRO A 350 -9.47 -8.00 4.04
N LEU A 351 -8.79 -8.11 2.89
CA LEU A 351 -7.59 -8.92 2.73
C LEU A 351 -6.47 -8.57 3.73
N SER A 352 -6.48 -7.34 4.28
CA SER A 352 -5.53 -6.92 5.30
C SER A 352 -5.54 -7.81 6.55
N LEU A 353 -6.68 -8.44 6.88
CA LEU A 353 -6.76 -9.41 7.98
C LEU A 353 -6.02 -10.73 7.69
N TRP A 354 -5.67 -10.98 6.43
CA TRP A 354 -4.94 -12.17 5.99
C TRP A 354 -3.50 -11.86 5.57
N GLN A 355 -3.14 -10.58 5.43
CA GLN A 355 -1.77 -10.11 5.14
C GLN A 355 -0.82 -10.21 6.35
N GLU A 356 -1.36 -10.43 7.56
CA GLU A 356 -0.59 -10.69 8.79
C GLU A 356 -0.21 -12.18 8.98
N ILE A 357 -0.53 -13.06 8.02
CA ILE A 357 -0.25 -14.51 8.08
C ILE A 357 1.10 -14.89 7.43
#